data_AF-A0A6I9N7T0-F1
#
_entry.id   AF-A0A6I9N7T0-F1
#
_cell.length_a   1.000
_cell.length_b   1.000
_cell.length_c   1.000
_cell.angle_alpha   90.00
_cell.angle_beta   90.00
_cell.angle_gamma   90.00
#
_symmetry.space_group_name_H-M   'P 1'
#
loop_
_entity.id
_entity.type
_entity.pdbx_description
1 polymer ?
#
loop_
_entity_poly.entity_id
_entity_poly.type
_entity_poly.pdbx_seq_one_letter_code
_entity_poly.pdbx_strand_id
1 'polypeptide(L)'
;PKPLVELHVKLLRKLGRSVTTDRWEKYLAKVCQELNSTWAWELEQKGYQEMSMECKSCILKYLCECQFDDNLKFKMAINEEDPEKMRLQPIGRDQQGLMYWLQLDPEQNIRLYTEEQDDLDGSTWKCIVRNRTDLAEALELLKGQVEPKQSQDQEQNQDLDRSASPTQTGAGEWSLDHRSITEREYIKLLSSSND
;
A
#
# COMPACT_ATOMS: atom_id res chain seq x y z
N PRO A 1 20.88 7.50 14.75
CA PRO A 1 21.97 7.71 13.77
C PRO A 1 22.92 6.50 13.61
N LYS A 2 23.46 5.93 14.69
CA LYS A 2 24.43 4.82 14.63
C LYS A 2 23.96 3.61 13.79
N PRO A 3 22.72 3.10 13.93
CA PRO A 3 22.28 1.94 13.13
C PRO A 3 22.27 2.22 11.62
N LEU A 4 21.88 3.43 11.23
CA LEU A 4 21.86 3.83 9.81
C LEU A 4 23.28 3.93 9.24
N VAL A 5 24.22 4.48 10.00
CA VAL A 5 25.63 4.55 9.58
C VAL A 5 26.23 3.15 9.43
N GLU A 6 25.97 2.26 10.39
CA GLU A 6 26.42 0.86 10.32
C GLU A 6 25.84 0.14 9.10
N LEU A 7 24.57 0.40 8.77
CA LEU A 7 23.93 -0.11 7.58
C LEU A 7 24.62 0.39 6.30
N HIS A 8 24.90 1.69 6.19
CA HIS A 8 25.66 2.26 5.05
C HIS A 8 27.02 1.60 4.88
N VAL A 9 27.78 1.47 5.97
CA VAL A 9 29.08 0.79 5.96
C VAL A 9 28.95 -0.65 5.48
N LYS A 10 27.93 -1.37 5.96
CA LYS A 10 27.67 -2.76 5.55
C LYS A 10 27.35 -2.84 4.06
N LEU A 11 26.48 -1.99 3.54
CA LEU A 11 26.11 -1.95 2.12
C LEU A 11 27.33 -1.64 1.23
N LEU A 12 28.13 -0.63 1.60
CA LEU A 12 29.35 -0.29 0.87
C LEU A 12 30.36 -1.45 0.82
N ARG A 13 30.53 -2.16 1.93
CA ARG A 13 31.41 -3.36 1.98
C ARG A 13 30.89 -4.49 1.11
N LYS A 14 29.58 -4.64 1.01
CA LYS A 14 28.94 -5.64 0.14
C LYS A 14 29.12 -5.35 -1.35
N LEU A 15 29.41 -4.10 -1.71
CA LEU A 15 29.85 -3.67 -3.05
C LEU A 15 31.37 -3.86 -3.28
N GLY A 16 32.05 -4.65 -2.44
CA GLY A 16 33.49 -4.91 -2.57
C GLY A 16 34.40 -3.77 -2.11
N ARG A 17 33.86 -2.69 -1.53
CA ARG A 17 34.67 -1.57 -1.05
C ARG A 17 35.25 -1.88 0.34
N SER A 18 36.56 -1.72 0.50
CA SER A 18 37.23 -1.85 1.81
C SER A 18 37.00 -0.61 2.67
N VAL A 19 35.80 -0.49 3.24
CA VAL A 19 35.38 0.67 4.05
C VAL A 19 35.74 0.47 5.52
N THR A 20 36.55 1.39 6.06
CA THR A 20 36.78 1.50 7.50
C THR A 20 35.73 2.42 8.14
N THR A 21 35.38 2.16 9.40
CA THR A 21 34.30 2.87 10.11
C THR A 21 34.61 4.35 10.38
N ASP A 22 35.89 4.74 10.33
CA ASP A 22 36.35 6.12 10.49
C ASP A 22 36.33 6.92 9.18
N ARG A 23 36.32 6.25 8.02
CA ARG A 23 36.40 6.91 6.70
C ARG A 23 35.19 6.69 5.82
N TRP A 24 34.13 6.10 6.36
CA TRP A 24 32.95 5.71 5.61
C TRP A 24 32.30 6.87 4.84
N GLU A 25 32.26 8.08 5.38
CA GLU A 25 31.73 9.27 4.68
C GLU A 25 32.49 9.57 3.39
N LYS A 26 33.82 9.36 3.37
CA LYS A 26 34.63 9.53 2.15
C LYS A 26 34.26 8.52 1.07
N TYR A 27 33.93 7.29 1.46
CA TYR A 27 33.47 6.28 0.50
C TYR A 27 32.04 6.57 0.04
N LEU A 28 31.19 7.05 0.94
CA LEU A 28 29.84 7.46 0.62
C LEU A 28 29.83 8.65 -0.34
N ALA A 29 30.70 9.65 -0.14
CA ALA A 29 30.86 10.78 -1.05
C ALA A 29 31.21 10.33 -2.47
N LYS A 30 32.11 9.34 -2.62
CA LYS A 30 32.41 8.75 -3.94
C LYS A 30 31.19 8.12 -4.60
N VAL A 31 30.36 7.42 -3.84
CA VAL A 31 29.10 6.86 -4.35
C VAL A 31 28.14 8.00 -4.74
N CYS A 32 28.05 9.04 -3.90
CA CYS A 32 27.26 10.22 -4.23
C CYS A 32 27.76 10.94 -5.49
N GLN A 33 29.05 10.88 -5.85
CA GLN A 33 29.51 11.48 -7.10
C GLN A 33 28.89 10.81 -8.35
N GLU A 34 28.59 9.52 -8.27
CA GLU A 34 27.93 8.77 -9.35
C GLU A 34 26.41 9.03 -9.37
N LEU A 35 25.81 9.26 -8.20
CA LEU A 35 24.37 9.46 -8.03
C LEU A 35 23.92 10.92 -8.19
N ASN A 36 24.58 11.84 -7.50
CA ASN A 36 24.26 13.27 -7.42
C ASN A 36 25.46 14.06 -6.86
N SER A 37 26.17 14.78 -7.73
CA SER A 37 27.36 15.56 -7.35
C SER A 37 27.10 16.62 -6.28
N THR A 38 25.88 17.14 -6.18
CA THR A 38 25.50 18.10 -5.12
C THR A 38 25.50 17.42 -3.75
N TRP A 39 25.00 16.20 -3.66
CA TRP A 39 25.02 15.43 -2.40
C TRP A 39 26.44 15.04 -2.01
N ALA A 40 27.29 14.71 -2.98
CA ALA A 40 28.70 14.44 -2.72
C ALA A 40 29.40 15.67 -2.12
N TRP A 41 29.20 16.84 -2.73
CA TRP A 41 29.75 18.09 -2.21
C TRP A 41 29.20 18.42 -0.83
N GLU A 42 27.89 18.30 -0.61
CA GLU A 42 27.27 18.58 0.69
C GLU A 42 27.82 17.66 1.78
N LEU A 43 27.98 16.37 1.47
CA LEU A 43 28.58 15.40 2.37
C LEU A 43 30.04 15.75 2.70
N GLU A 44 30.82 16.21 1.73
CA GLU A 44 32.22 16.61 1.94
C GLU A 44 32.35 17.91 2.75
N GLN A 45 31.42 18.85 2.61
CA GLN A 45 31.48 20.15 3.30
C GLN A 45 30.86 20.13 4.70
N LYS A 46 29.71 19.47 4.86
CA LYS A 46 28.91 19.51 6.10
C LYS A 46 28.93 18.19 6.87
N GLY A 47 29.36 17.10 6.23
CA GLY A 47 29.31 15.76 6.81
C GLY A 47 27.90 15.15 6.77
N TYR A 48 27.82 13.84 7.03
CA TYR A 48 26.56 13.11 6.87
C TYR A 48 25.50 13.56 7.88
N GLN A 49 25.93 13.94 9.09
CA GLN A 49 25.02 14.33 10.16
C GLN A 49 24.11 15.49 9.76
N GLU A 50 24.64 16.48 9.03
CA GLU A 50 23.92 17.69 8.65
C GLU A 50 23.07 17.56 7.38
N MET A 51 23.20 16.45 6.63
CA MET A 51 22.36 16.22 5.44
C MET A 51 20.88 16.07 5.81
N SER A 52 20.00 16.48 4.89
CA SER A 52 18.55 16.31 5.06
C SER A 52 18.17 14.83 5.15
N MET A 53 17.04 14.53 5.79
CA MET A 53 16.52 13.16 5.86
C MET A 53 16.17 12.59 4.49
N GLU A 54 15.74 13.46 3.57
CA GLU A 54 15.48 13.09 2.18
C GLU A 54 16.77 12.61 1.50
N CYS A 55 17.85 13.40 1.52
CA CYS A 55 19.13 12.99 0.93
C CYS A 55 19.65 11.68 1.56
N LYS A 56 19.58 11.57 2.89
CA LYS A 56 19.98 10.34 3.61
C LYS A 56 19.19 9.12 3.17
N SER A 57 17.89 9.28 2.94
CA SER A 57 16.99 8.20 2.49
C SER A 57 17.23 7.83 1.03
N CYS A 58 17.43 8.83 0.16
CA CYS A 58 17.78 8.57 -1.25
C CYS A 58 19.12 7.85 -1.39
N ILE A 59 20.14 8.25 -0.63
CA ILE A 59 21.44 7.57 -0.61
C ILE A 59 21.30 6.13 -0.13
N LEU A 60 20.51 5.91 0.93
CA LEU A 60 20.24 4.55 1.44
C LEU A 60 19.55 3.69 0.37
N LYS A 61 18.50 4.23 -0.26
CA LYS A 61 17.76 3.57 -1.34
C LYS A 61 18.72 3.17 -2.47
N TYR A 62 19.53 4.09 -2.95
CA TYR A 62 20.50 3.82 -4.01
C TYR A 62 21.50 2.71 -3.63
N LEU A 63 22.07 2.76 -2.43
CA LEU A 63 22.98 1.71 -1.96
C LEU A 63 22.31 0.34 -1.85
N CYS A 64 21.02 0.29 -1.52
CA CYS A 64 20.22 -0.93 -1.55
C CYS A 64 20.00 -1.42 -2.98
N GLU A 65 19.67 -0.54 -3.92
CA GLU A 65 19.51 -0.88 -5.35
C GLU A 65 20.80 -1.46 -5.93
N CYS A 66 21.96 -0.85 -5.66
CA CYS A 66 23.27 -1.40 -6.06
C CYS A 66 23.50 -2.84 -5.57
N GLN A 67 22.84 -3.29 -4.50
CA GLN A 67 23.00 -4.69 -4.07
C GLN A 67 22.42 -5.67 -5.10
N PHE A 68 21.36 -5.31 -5.82
CA PHE A 68 20.74 -6.15 -6.83
C PHE A 68 21.56 -6.20 -8.12
N ASP A 69 22.36 -5.17 -8.38
CA ASP A 69 23.16 -5.08 -9.60
C ASP A 69 24.61 -5.53 -9.42
N ASP A 70 25.29 -5.03 -8.38
CA ASP A 70 26.75 -5.15 -8.23
C ASP A 70 27.18 -6.21 -7.21
N ASN A 71 26.33 -6.56 -6.25
CA ASN A 71 26.64 -7.60 -5.27
C ASN A 71 26.22 -8.98 -5.81
N LEU A 72 27.10 -9.58 -6.61
CA LEU A 72 26.86 -10.85 -7.32
C LEU A 72 26.31 -11.96 -6.41
N LYS A 73 26.85 -12.11 -5.20
CA LYS A 73 26.39 -13.14 -4.26
C LYS A 73 24.94 -12.91 -3.81
N PHE A 74 24.56 -11.66 -3.55
CA PHE A 74 23.19 -11.31 -3.19
C PHE A 74 22.25 -11.48 -4.38
N LYS A 75 22.64 -10.99 -5.56
CA LYS A 75 21.88 -11.13 -6.80
C LYS A 75 21.56 -12.59 -7.12
N MET A 76 22.56 -13.48 -7.04
CA MET A 76 22.35 -14.91 -7.27
C MET A 76 21.34 -15.51 -6.29
N ALA A 77 21.44 -15.18 -5.01
CA ALA A 77 20.50 -15.69 -4.00
C ALA A 77 19.07 -15.18 -4.21
N ILE A 78 18.90 -13.89 -4.54
CA ILE A 78 17.58 -13.30 -4.77
C ILE A 78 16.93 -13.83 -6.05
N ASN A 79 17.70 -14.12 -7.11
CA ASN A 79 17.16 -14.65 -8.35
C ASN A 79 16.58 -16.07 -8.21
N GLU A 80 16.88 -16.78 -7.13
CA GLU A 80 16.32 -18.09 -6.80
C GLU A 80 14.98 -17.98 -6.03
N GLU A 81 14.64 -16.79 -5.53
CA GLU A 81 13.43 -16.55 -4.75
C GLU A 81 12.23 -16.18 -5.63
N ASP A 82 11.03 -16.51 -5.15
CA ASP A 82 9.78 -16.11 -5.79
C ASP A 82 9.53 -14.61 -5.56
N PRO A 83 9.44 -13.79 -6.63
CA PRO A 83 9.21 -12.36 -6.50
C PRO A 83 7.99 -12.01 -5.67
N GLU A 84 6.92 -12.83 -5.75
CA GLU A 84 5.67 -12.54 -5.06
C GLU A 84 5.74 -12.77 -3.55
N LYS A 85 6.65 -13.66 -3.12
CA LYS A 85 6.90 -13.92 -1.70
C LYS A 85 7.81 -12.88 -1.06
N MET A 86 8.56 -12.14 -1.86
CA MET A 86 9.47 -11.09 -1.38
C MET A 86 8.79 -9.74 -1.25
N ARG A 87 7.68 -9.51 -1.96
CA ARG A 87 6.92 -8.27 -1.88
C ARG A 87 6.00 -8.30 -0.67
N LEU A 88 5.90 -7.16 0.01
CA LEU A 88 4.80 -6.94 0.92
C LEU A 88 3.50 -7.01 0.11
N GLN A 89 2.45 -7.53 0.74
CA GLN A 89 1.11 -7.53 0.17
C GLN A 89 0.24 -6.58 1.00
N PRO A 90 -0.72 -5.91 0.35
CA PRO A 90 -1.70 -5.13 1.09
C PRO A 90 -2.51 -6.07 1.98
N ILE A 91 -2.88 -5.60 3.18
CA ILE A 91 -3.70 -6.37 4.12
C ILE A 91 -5.15 -6.48 3.68
N GLY A 92 -5.57 -5.63 2.74
CA GLY A 92 -6.93 -5.61 2.19
C GLY A 92 -7.22 -4.31 1.45
N ARG A 93 -8.47 -4.17 1.05
CA ARG A 93 -9.03 -2.97 0.39
C ARG A 93 -10.39 -2.63 0.96
N ASP A 94 -10.76 -1.35 0.94
CA ASP A 94 -12.11 -0.91 1.31
C ASP A 94 -13.11 -1.04 0.15
N GLN A 95 -14.34 -0.56 0.37
CA GLN A 95 -15.41 -0.58 -0.64
C GLN A 95 -15.14 0.35 -1.83
N GLN A 96 -14.31 1.37 -1.63
CA GLN A 96 -13.91 2.34 -2.65
C GLN A 96 -12.69 1.86 -3.43
N GLY A 97 -12.11 0.72 -3.06
CA GLY A 97 -10.94 0.13 -3.72
C GLY A 97 -9.60 0.65 -3.19
N LEU A 98 -9.60 1.44 -2.11
CA LEU A 98 -8.37 1.94 -1.50
C LEU A 98 -7.63 0.78 -0.83
N MET A 99 -6.35 0.60 -1.15
CA MET A 99 -5.53 -0.49 -0.62
C MET A 99 -4.92 -0.10 0.71
N TYR A 100 -4.85 -1.05 1.65
CA TYR A 100 -4.32 -0.83 3.00
C TYR A 100 -3.05 -1.64 3.23
N TRP A 101 -2.03 -1.01 3.78
CA TRP A 101 -0.73 -1.62 4.06
C TRP A 101 -0.37 -1.44 5.53
N LEU A 102 -0.09 -2.56 6.22
CA LEU A 102 0.21 -2.55 7.65
C LEU A 102 1.70 -2.81 7.88
N GLN A 103 2.32 -1.94 8.69
CA GLN A 103 3.65 -2.16 9.24
C GLN A 103 3.58 -2.23 10.77
N LEU A 104 4.14 -3.30 11.32
CA LEU A 104 4.34 -3.49 12.75
C LEU A 104 5.84 -3.74 12.98
N ASP A 105 6.45 -2.98 13.89
CA ASP A 105 7.85 -3.20 14.27
C ASP A 105 7.96 -4.00 15.60
N PRO A 106 9.16 -4.50 15.96
CA PRO A 106 9.37 -5.24 17.20
C PRO A 106 8.97 -4.48 18.47
N GLU A 107 9.06 -3.15 18.44
CA GLU A 107 8.68 -2.24 19.52
C GLU A 107 7.16 -1.97 19.58
N GLN A 108 6.36 -2.66 18.76
CA GLN A 108 4.90 -2.53 18.66
C GLN A 108 4.42 -1.15 18.15
N ASN A 109 5.27 -0.43 17.42
CA ASN A 109 4.81 0.73 16.68
C ASN A 109 4.02 0.27 15.45
N ILE A 110 2.84 0.86 15.28
CA ILE A 110 1.92 0.54 14.19
C ILE A 110 1.93 1.68 13.19
N ARG A 111 2.00 1.32 11.90
CA ARG A 111 1.72 2.24 10.82
C ARG A 111 0.74 1.60 9.84
N LEU A 112 -0.29 2.34 9.48
CA LEU A 112 -1.20 1.97 8.41
C LEU A 112 -1.02 2.98 7.28
N TYR A 113 -0.86 2.47 6.07
CA TYR A 113 -0.74 3.26 4.86
C TYR A 113 -1.89 2.94 3.91
N THR A 114 -2.23 3.91 3.08
CA THR A 114 -3.21 3.78 2.00
C THR A 114 -2.56 4.09 0.65
N GLU A 115 -3.07 3.44 -0.40
CA GLU A 115 -2.65 3.62 -1.79
C GLU A 115 -3.87 3.47 -2.71
N GLU A 116 -3.99 4.34 -3.71
CA GLU A 116 -5.02 4.24 -4.75
C GLU A 116 -4.65 3.17 -5.79
N GLN A 117 -5.64 2.47 -6.34
CA GLN A 117 -5.39 1.30 -7.21
C GLN A 117 -4.69 1.67 -8.54
N ASP A 118 -4.86 2.90 -9.00
CA ASP A 118 -4.28 3.45 -10.23
C ASP A 118 -3.03 4.30 -10.00
N ASP A 119 -2.43 4.22 -8.80
CA ASP A 119 -1.22 4.95 -8.43
C ASP A 119 0.06 4.37 -9.10
N LEU A 120 0.22 4.65 -10.39
CA LEU A 120 1.36 4.17 -11.18
C LEU A 120 2.70 4.83 -10.79
N ASP A 121 2.67 6.02 -10.17
CA ASP A 121 3.86 6.77 -9.80
C ASP A 121 4.17 6.71 -8.29
N GLY A 122 3.31 6.06 -7.50
CA GLY A 122 3.46 5.89 -6.06
C GLY A 122 3.21 7.17 -5.25
N SER A 123 2.57 8.17 -5.84
CA SER A 123 2.36 9.49 -5.22
C SER A 123 1.20 9.55 -4.23
N THR A 124 0.29 8.57 -4.26
CA THR A 124 -0.90 8.52 -3.40
C THR A 124 -0.64 7.85 -2.05
N TRP A 125 0.52 7.21 -1.89
CA TRP A 125 0.93 6.55 -0.66
C TRP A 125 0.90 7.48 0.54
N LYS A 126 0.01 7.19 1.50
CA LYS A 126 -0.18 8.04 2.68
C LYS A 126 -0.22 7.24 3.97
N CYS A 127 0.60 7.64 4.94
CA CYS A 127 0.54 7.12 6.30
C CYS A 127 -0.62 7.79 7.08
N ILE A 128 -1.68 7.02 7.34
CA ILE A 128 -2.91 7.51 7.98
C ILE A 128 -2.98 7.19 9.48
N VAL A 129 -2.20 6.22 9.96
CA VAL A 129 -2.17 5.78 11.36
C VAL A 129 -0.72 5.68 11.82
N ARG A 130 -0.42 6.17 13.02
CA ARG A 130 0.92 6.05 13.63
C ARG A 130 0.92 5.39 15.01
N ASN A 131 -0.25 5.11 15.56
CA ASN A 131 -0.39 4.52 16.89
C ASN A 131 -1.70 3.71 17.00
N ARG A 132 -1.88 3.04 18.13
CA ARG A 132 -3.04 2.16 18.37
C ARG A 132 -4.37 2.90 18.47
N THR A 133 -4.36 4.15 18.94
CA THR A 133 -5.56 4.98 19.05
C THR A 133 -6.05 5.36 17.66
N ASP A 134 -5.18 5.90 16.81
CA ASP A 134 -5.53 6.24 15.42
C ASP A 134 -6.01 5.01 14.65
N LEU A 135 -5.43 3.83 14.94
CA LEU A 135 -5.86 2.57 14.31
C LEU A 135 -7.30 2.23 14.69
N ALA A 136 -7.67 2.37 15.97
CA ALA A 136 -9.01 2.10 16.43
C ALA A 136 -10.02 3.03 15.73
N GLU A 137 -9.71 4.32 15.64
CA GLU A 137 -10.54 5.31 14.93
C GLU A 137 -10.70 4.96 13.44
N ALA A 138 -9.60 4.62 12.76
CA ALA A 138 -9.64 4.21 11.35
C ALA A 138 -10.50 2.96 11.13
N LEU A 139 -10.43 1.97 12.03
CA LEU A 139 -11.22 0.75 11.96
C LEU A 139 -12.72 1.01 12.18
N GLU A 140 -13.09 1.89 13.12
CA GLU A 140 -14.50 2.25 13.35
C GLU A 140 -15.10 2.94 12.12
N LEU A 141 -14.35 3.85 11.48
CA LEU A 141 -14.76 4.49 10.23
C LEU A 141 -14.98 3.46 9.10
N LEU A 142 -14.05 2.52 8.94
CA LEU A 142 -14.16 1.46 7.94
C LEU A 142 -15.35 0.53 8.19
N LYS A 143 -15.60 0.14 9.44
CA LYS A 143 -16.76 -0.68 9.80
C LYS A 143 -18.08 0.04 9.49
N GLY A 144 -18.16 1.32 9.81
CA GLY A 144 -19.36 2.14 9.53
C GLY A 144 -19.71 2.27 8.05
N GLN A 145 -18.76 2.03 7.14
CA GLN A 145 -19.02 1.97 5.69
C GLN A 145 -19.61 0.62 5.25
N VAL A 146 -19.30 -0.45 5.98
CA VAL A 146 -19.75 -1.82 5.67
C VAL A 146 -21.09 -2.15 6.28
N GLU A 147 -21.45 -1.50 7.39
CA GLU A 147 -22.76 -1.68 8.00
C GLU A 147 -23.87 -1.16 7.08
N PRO A 148 -24.87 -1.99 6.73
CA PRO A 148 -26.00 -1.53 5.94
C PRO A 148 -26.72 -0.45 6.73
N LYS A 149 -26.78 0.77 6.18
CA LYS A 149 -27.70 1.81 6.67
C LYS A 149 -29.10 1.21 6.61
N GLN A 150 -29.62 0.77 7.75
CA GLN A 150 -31.03 0.43 7.86
C GLN A 150 -31.80 1.70 7.53
N SER A 151 -32.43 1.72 6.36
CA SER A 151 -33.25 2.83 5.91
C SER A 151 -34.30 3.12 6.99
N GLN A 152 -34.20 4.28 7.63
CA GLN A 152 -35.31 4.87 8.36
C GLN A 152 -36.33 5.41 7.34
N ASP A 153 -36.97 4.51 6.60
CA ASP A 153 -38.04 4.81 5.65
C ASP A 153 -39.28 3.98 5.98
N GLN A 154 -39.72 3.97 7.24
CA GLN A 154 -41.06 3.51 7.59
C GLN A 154 -41.56 4.29 8.81
N GLU A 155 -42.24 5.42 8.57
CA GLU A 155 -43.41 5.90 9.35
C GLU A 155 -43.80 7.33 8.92
N GLN A 156 -44.38 7.47 7.73
CA GLN A 156 -45.34 8.55 7.44
C GLN A 156 -46.18 8.21 6.20
N ASN A 157 -47.10 7.26 6.38
CA ASN A 157 -48.31 7.19 5.57
C ASN A 157 -49.37 6.40 6.35
N GLN A 158 -49.96 7.05 7.34
CA GLN A 158 -51.29 6.73 7.80
C GLN A 158 -52.19 7.93 7.50
N ASP A 159 -53.38 7.59 6.99
CA ASP A 159 -54.56 8.41 6.78
C ASP A 159 -54.62 9.30 5.51
N LEU A 160 -55.32 8.77 4.50
CA LEU A 160 -56.59 9.36 4.02
C LEU A 160 -57.30 8.41 3.05
N ASP A 161 -58.30 7.72 3.59
CA ASP A 161 -59.30 6.92 2.88
C ASP A 161 -60.37 7.84 2.26
N ARG A 162 -60.58 7.77 0.93
CA ARG A 162 -61.87 8.07 0.29
C ARG A 162 -62.01 7.58 -1.16
N SER A 163 -62.62 6.40 -1.29
CA SER A 163 -63.68 6.03 -2.26
C SER A 163 -63.57 6.44 -3.75
N ALA A 164 -63.51 5.46 -4.66
CA ALA A 164 -64.61 5.13 -5.61
C ALA A 164 -64.21 4.10 -6.71
N SER A 165 -64.85 2.93 -6.64
CA SER A 165 -65.38 2.01 -7.68
C SER A 165 -64.60 1.54 -8.94
N PRO A 166 -64.95 0.34 -9.47
CA PRO A 166 -64.07 -0.48 -10.30
C PRO A 166 -64.47 -0.52 -11.79
N THR A 167 -63.48 -0.70 -12.67
CA THR A 167 -63.75 -1.18 -14.05
C THR A 167 -62.67 -2.17 -14.49
N GLN A 168 -63.15 -3.28 -15.07
CA GLN A 168 -62.46 -4.50 -15.45
C GLN A 168 -61.48 -4.35 -16.64
N THR A 169 -60.76 -5.46 -16.85
CA THR A 169 -60.23 -6.06 -18.10
C THR A 169 -58.80 -5.75 -18.51
N GLY A 170 -58.04 -6.84 -18.73
CA GLY A 170 -56.84 -6.86 -19.57
C GLY A 170 -55.73 -7.73 -19.01
N ALA A 171 -55.61 -8.95 -19.51
CA ALA A 171 -54.55 -9.91 -19.21
C ALA A 171 -53.14 -9.42 -19.61
N GLY A 172 -52.11 -9.89 -18.92
CA GLY A 172 -50.71 -9.64 -19.26
C GLY A 172 -49.75 -9.86 -18.10
N GLU A 173 -49.79 -11.03 -17.46
CA GLU A 173 -48.88 -11.43 -16.40
C GLU A 173 -47.50 -11.75 -17.00
N TRP A 174 -46.55 -10.83 -16.89
CA TRP A 174 -45.12 -11.10 -17.00
C TRP A 174 -44.49 -11.01 -15.61
N SER A 175 -44.61 -12.10 -14.87
CA SER A 175 -43.87 -12.31 -13.63
C SER A 175 -42.38 -12.53 -13.96
N LEU A 176 -41.56 -11.50 -13.78
CA LEU A 176 -40.11 -11.64 -13.73
C LEU A 176 -39.75 -12.14 -12.32
N ASP A 177 -39.57 -13.46 -12.21
CA ASP A 177 -38.97 -14.15 -11.07
C ASP A 177 -37.52 -13.67 -10.91
N HIS A 178 -37.29 -12.73 -9.99
CA HIS A 178 -35.94 -12.30 -9.60
C HIS A 178 -35.34 -13.37 -8.66
N ARG A 179 -34.92 -14.50 -9.23
CA ARG A 179 -34.03 -15.43 -8.52
C ARG A 179 -32.66 -14.78 -8.37
N SER A 180 -32.21 -14.64 -7.13
CA SER A 180 -30.83 -14.32 -6.79
C SER A 180 -29.92 -15.44 -7.28
N ILE A 181 -29.23 -15.19 -8.39
CA ILE A 181 -28.19 -16.08 -8.91
C ILE A 181 -27.05 -16.07 -7.90
N THR A 182 -26.64 -17.26 -7.46
CA THR A 182 -25.50 -17.39 -6.54
C THR A 182 -24.18 -17.24 -7.30
N GLU A 183 -23.13 -16.77 -6.62
CA GLU A 183 -21.79 -16.51 -7.19
C GLU A 183 -21.22 -17.71 -7.98
N ARG A 184 -21.59 -18.95 -7.60
CA ARG A 184 -21.20 -20.18 -8.30
C ARG A 184 -21.85 -20.36 -9.67
N GLU A 185 -23.06 -19.84 -9.87
CA GLU A 185 -23.77 -19.90 -11.15
C GLU A 185 -23.25 -18.85 -12.12
N TYR A 186 -22.83 -17.68 -11.61
CA TYR A 186 -22.18 -16.64 -12.42
C TYR A 186 -20.84 -17.12 -13.00
N ILE A 187 -20.03 -17.82 -12.19
CA ILE A 187 -18.74 -18.39 -12.65
C ILE A 187 -18.96 -19.47 -13.74
N LYS A 188 -20.04 -20.26 -13.66
CA LYS A 188 -20.38 -21.26 -14.67
C LYS A 188 -20.83 -20.65 -16.00
N LEU A 189 -21.51 -19.50 -15.96
CA LEU A 189 -21.91 -18.78 -17.17
C LEU A 189 -20.68 -18.19 -17.88
N LEU A 190 -19.73 -17.65 -17.14
CA LEU A 190 -18.48 -17.11 -17.71
C LEU A 190 -17.59 -18.20 -18.32
N SER A 191 -17.58 -19.41 -17.77
CA SER A 191 -16.81 -20.53 -18.33
C SER A 191 -17.43 -21.17 -19.57
N SER A 192 -18.70 -20.87 -19.88
CA SER A 192 -19.42 -21.50 -20.99
C SER A 192 -19.49 -20.61 -22.25
N SER A 193 -18.97 -19.39 -22.19
CA SER A 193 -18.95 -18.44 -23.32
C SER A 193 -17.64 -18.43 -24.12
N ASN A 194 -16.78 -19.43 -23.93
CA ASN A 194 -15.46 -19.48 -24.56
C ASN A 194 -15.22 -20.74 -25.40
N ASP A 195 -16.27 -21.23 -26.07
CA ASP A 195 -16.20 -22.16 -27.21
C ASP A 195 -17.05 -21.63 -28.38
#